data_AF-A0A8C4LMX6-F1
#
_entry.id   AF-A0A8C4LMX6-F1
#
_cell.length_a   1.000
_cell.length_b   1.000
_cell.length_c   1.000
_cell.angle_alpha   90.00
_cell.angle_beta   90.00
_cell.angle_gamma   90.00
#
_symmetry.space_group_name_H-M   'P 1'
#
loop_
_entity.id
_entity.type
_entity.pdbx_description
1 polymer ?
#
loop_
_entity_poly.entity_id
_entity_poly.type
_entity_poly.pdbx_seq_one_letter_code
_entity_poly.pdbx_strand_id
1 'polypeptide(L)'
;MPSLPEDREQMARTMEPLAKKIFKGVLVAELFGIFGAYFLFTKMNTSQDFRQTMSKKFPFILEVYYKSIEQSGMYGIREQDQEKWLNSKS
;
A
#
# COMPACT_ATOMS: atom_id res chain seq x y z
N MET A 1 45.06 -26.58 8.90
CA MET A 1 44.88 -25.12 8.97
C MET A 1 43.89 -24.72 7.89
N PRO A 2 42.80 -23.99 8.20
CA PRO A 2 41.82 -23.59 7.19
C PRO A 2 42.33 -22.38 6.39
N SER A 3 42.21 -22.41 5.06
CA SER A 3 42.54 -21.35 4.10
C SER A 3 41.50 -20.22 4.13
N LEU A 4 41.58 -19.36 5.15
CA LEU A 4 40.53 -18.39 5.51
C LEU A 4 40.21 -17.20 4.56
N PRO A 5 41.11 -16.67 3.69
CA PRO A 5 40.80 -15.47 2.90
C PRO A 5 40.21 -15.74 1.51
N GLU A 6 40.71 -16.75 0.78
CA GLU A 6 40.26 -17.02 -0.60
C GLU A 6 38.81 -17.53 -0.64
N ASP A 7 38.44 -18.40 0.31
CA ASP A 7 37.10 -18.95 0.45
C ASP A 7 36.05 -17.85 0.69
N ARG A 8 36.41 -16.80 1.46
CA ARG A 8 35.53 -15.65 1.75
C ARG A 8 35.36 -14.72 0.57
N GLU A 9 36.42 -14.46 -0.20
CA GLU A 9 36.34 -13.66 -1.41
C GLU A 9 35.55 -14.36 -2.52
N GLN A 10 35.69 -15.68 -2.62
CA GLN A 10 34.95 -16.49 -3.60
C GLN A 10 33.45 -16.55 -3.27
N MET A 11 33.10 -16.66 -1.98
CA MET A 11 31.72 -16.51 -1.50
C MET A 11 31.16 -15.11 -1.74
N ALA A 12 31.93 -14.04 -1.51
CA ALA A 12 31.49 -12.67 -1.80
C ALA A 12 31.19 -12.48 -3.30
N ARG A 13 32.07 -12.97 -4.19
CA ARG A 13 31.88 -12.93 -5.65
C ARG A 13 30.66 -13.73 -6.14
N THR A 14 30.30 -14.82 -5.45
CA THR A 14 29.11 -15.63 -5.81
C THR A 14 27.82 -15.08 -5.22
N MET A 15 27.86 -14.43 -4.06
CA MET A 15 26.67 -13.85 -3.41
C MET A 15 26.26 -12.48 -3.96
N GLU A 16 27.18 -11.71 -4.54
CA GLU A 16 26.89 -10.42 -5.17
C GLU A 16 25.78 -10.46 -6.24
N PRO A 17 25.78 -11.38 -7.23
CA PRO A 17 24.70 -11.45 -8.23
C PRO A 17 23.37 -11.91 -7.63
N LEU A 18 23.37 -12.73 -6.58
CA LEU A 18 22.15 -13.16 -5.89
C LEU A 18 21.53 -12.00 -5.11
N ALA A 19 22.34 -11.26 -4.34
CA ALA A 19 21.91 -10.08 -3.60
C ALA A 19 21.32 -9.02 -4.55
N LYS A 20 21.96 -8.77 -5.70
CA LYS A 20 21.44 -7.83 -6.72
C LYS A 20 20.08 -8.26 -7.28
N LYS A 21 19.85 -9.56 -7.48
CA LYS A 21 18.54 -10.08 -7.94
C LYS A 21 17.45 -9.88 -6.89
N ILE A 22 17.74 -10.22 -5.63
CA ILE A 22 16.80 -10.03 -4.53
C ILE A 22 16.48 -8.55 -4.36
N PHE A 23 17.49 -7.68 -4.33
CA PHE A 23 17.31 -6.24 -4.20
C PHE A 23 16.45 -5.66 -5.33
N LYS A 24 16.70 -6.04 -6.59
CA LYS A 24 15.83 -5.63 -7.71
C LYS A 24 14.40 -6.12 -7.53
N GLY A 25 14.20 -7.34 -7.04
CA GLY A 25 12.87 -7.86 -6.72
C GLY A 25 12.15 -7.03 -5.66
N VAL A 26 12.86 -6.66 -4.58
CA VAL A 26 12.33 -5.79 -3.53
C VAL A 26 11.95 -4.42 -4.09
N LEU A 27 12.83 -3.78 -4.87
CA LEU A 27 12.52 -2.48 -5.49
C LEU A 27 11.27 -2.53 -6.37
N VAL A 28 11.12 -3.59 -7.18
CA VAL A 28 9.94 -3.77 -8.02
C VAL A 28 8.69 -3.95 -7.16
N ALA A 29 8.76 -4.78 -6.11
CA ALA A 29 7.65 -4.98 -5.19
C ALA A 29 7.25 -3.70 -4.44
N GLU A 30 8.22 -2.90 -3.96
CA GLU A 30 7.98 -1.60 -3.34
C GLU A 30 7.28 -0.64 -4.30
N LEU A 31 7.75 -0.57 -5.55
CA LEU A 31 7.13 0.27 -6.57
C LEU A 31 5.67 -0.12 -6.81
N PHE A 32 5.38 -1.42 -6.94
CA PHE A 32 4.01 -1.91 -7.06
C PHE A 32 3.16 -1.63 -5.81
N GLY A 33 3.74 -1.73 -4.61
CA GLY A 33 3.06 -1.37 -3.36
C GLY A 33 2.66 0.10 -3.33
N ILE A 34 3.57 1.01 -3.70
CA ILE A 34 3.31 2.45 -3.77
C ILE A 34 2.25 2.76 -4.83
N PHE A 35 2.36 2.17 -6.03
CA PHE A 35 1.35 2.35 -7.08
C PHE A 35 -0.03 1.85 -6.65
N GLY A 36 -0.09 0.69 -5.98
CA GLY A 36 -1.33 0.13 -5.46
C GLY A 36 -1.98 1.05 -4.42
N ALA A 37 -1.19 1.54 -3.45
CA ALA A 37 -1.66 2.46 -2.43
C ALA A 37 -2.14 3.80 -3.02
N TYR A 38 -1.38 4.36 -3.97
CA TYR A 38 -1.77 5.59 -4.67
C TYR A 38 -3.08 5.40 -5.45
N PHE A 39 -3.18 4.36 -6.27
CA PHE A 39 -4.39 4.07 -7.04
C PHE A 39 -5.61 3.86 -6.12
N LEU A 40 -5.44 3.11 -5.04
CA LEU A 40 -6.45 2.90 -4.02
C LEU A 40 -6.92 4.22 -3.42
N PHE A 41 -5.99 5.07 -2.99
CA PHE A 41 -6.31 6.37 -2.40
C PHE A 41 -7.01 7.30 -3.40
N THR A 42 -6.52 7.40 -4.63
CA THR A 42 -7.14 8.20 -5.70
C THR A 42 -8.56 7.73 -5.99
N LYS A 43 -8.80 6.41 -6.03
CA LYS A 43 -10.15 5.86 -6.23
C LYS A 43 -11.08 6.14 -5.06
N MET A 44 -10.60 6.00 -3.82
CA MET A 44 -11.37 6.40 -2.64
C MET A 44 -11.68 7.90 -2.64
N ASN A 45 -10.74 8.75 -3.06
CA ASN A 45 -10.98 10.19 -3.11
C ASN A 45 -11.99 10.62 -4.17
N THR A 46 -12.03 9.93 -5.29
CA THR A 46 -12.85 10.32 -6.45
C THR A 46 -14.24 9.69 -6.45
N SER A 47 -14.40 8.48 -5.89
CA SER A 47 -15.64 7.70 -6.04
C SER A 47 -16.24 7.31 -4.70
N GLN A 48 -17.41 7.87 -4.44
CA GLN A 48 -18.24 7.52 -3.29
C GLN A 48 -18.76 6.08 -3.32
N ASP A 49 -19.10 5.56 -4.51
CA ASP A 49 -19.59 4.18 -4.65
C ASP A 49 -18.46 3.17 -4.41
N PHE A 50 -17.22 3.54 -4.75
CA PHE A 50 -16.05 2.78 -4.38
C PHE A 50 -15.85 2.77 -2.86
N ARG A 51 -16.00 3.93 -2.19
CA ARG A 51 -16.00 4.00 -0.72
C ARG A 51 -17.12 3.15 -0.10
N GLN A 52 -18.30 3.09 -0.72
CA GLN A 52 -19.39 2.21 -0.29
C GLN A 52 -19.05 0.73 -0.43
N THR A 53 -18.33 0.36 -1.48
CA THR A 53 -17.84 -1.01 -1.65
C THR A 53 -16.80 -1.35 -0.59
N MET A 54 -15.91 -0.41 -0.29
CA MET A 54 -14.91 -0.55 0.77
C MET A 54 -15.54 -0.62 2.15
N SER A 55 -16.62 0.12 2.43
CA SER A 55 -17.31 0.02 3.73
C SER A 55 -17.87 -1.38 3.97
N LYS A 56 -18.28 -2.08 2.90
CA LYS A 56 -18.80 -3.44 2.97
C LYS A 56 -17.70 -4.51 3.01
N LYS A 57 -16.64 -4.36 2.20
CA LYS A 57 -15.59 -5.39 2.06
C LYS A 57 -14.41 -5.20 3.02
N PHE A 58 -13.99 -3.95 3.22
CA PHE A 58 -12.77 -3.58 3.94
C PHE A 58 -13.00 -2.33 4.81
N PRO A 59 -13.87 -2.40 5.82
CA PRO A 59 -14.26 -1.24 6.62
C PRO A 59 -13.08 -0.56 7.31
N PHE A 60 -12.06 -1.34 7.73
CA PHE A 60 -10.85 -0.81 8.34
C PHE A 60 -10.03 0.08 7.38
N ILE A 61 -9.88 -0.33 6.12
CA ILE A 61 -9.15 0.46 5.11
C ILE A 61 -9.87 1.78 4.85
N LEU A 62 -11.20 1.74 4.76
CA LEU A 62 -12.01 2.94 4.60
C LEU A 62 -11.88 3.88 5.82
N GLU A 63 -11.84 3.33 7.03
CA GLU A 63 -11.66 4.14 8.24
C GLU A 63 -10.30 4.85 8.28
N VAL A 64 -9.23 4.16 7.88
CA VAL A 64 -7.91 4.78 7.73
C VAL A 64 -7.96 5.92 6.72
N TYR A 65 -8.59 5.71 5.56
CA TYR A 65 -8.79 6.76 4.57
C TYR A 65 -9.49 8.00 5.17
N TYR A 66 -10.60 7.81 5.88
CA TYR A 66 -11.30 8.93 6.53
C TYR A 66 -10.41 9.67 7.51
N LYS A 67 -9.71 8.96 8.40
CA LYS A 67 -8.79 9.59 9.36
C LYS A 67 -7.69 10.36 8.64
N SER A 68 -7.13 9.83 7.55
CA SER A 68 -6.08 10.50 6.78
C SER A 68 -6.57 11.81 6.13
N ILE A 69 -7.77 11.81 5.53
CA ILE A 69 -8.30 13.02 4.91
C ILE A 69 -8.74 14.06 5.94
N GLU A 70 -9.33 13.63 7.06
CA GLU A 70 -9.69 14.48 8.19
C GLU A 70 -8.43 15.13 8.80
N GLN A 71 -7.34 14.36 8.94
CA GLN A 71 -6.03 14.88 9.37
C GLN A 71 -5.44 15.88 8.38
N SER A 72 -5.73 15.75 7.08
CA SER A 72 -5.33 16.73 6.06
C SER A 72 -6.22 17.99 6.01
N GLY A 73 -7.25 18.07 6.88
CA GLY A 73 -8.17 19.20 6.97
C GLY A 73 -9.41 19.09 6.09
N MET A 74 -9.64 17.96 5.42
CA MET A 74 -10.84 17.71 4.62
C MET A 74 -11.89 16.95 5.46
N TYR A 75 -12.78 17.71 6.09
CA TYR A 75 -13.88 17.18 6.91
C TYR A 75 -15.18 17.06 6.09
N GLY A 76 -16.15 16.29 6.59
CA GLY A 76 -17.50 16.20 6.00
C GLY A 76 -17.71 15.06 5.00
N ILE A 77 -16.64 14.45 4.48
CA ILE A 77 -16.74 13.37 3.48
C ILE A 77 -17.38 12.11 4.07
N ARG A 78 -17.08 11.80 5.35
CA ARG A 78 -17.64 10.64 6.04
C ARG A 78 -19.15 10.79 6.23
N GLU A 79 -19.57 11.97 6.68
CA GLU A 79 -20.96 12.31 6.94
C GLU A 79 -21.77 12.27 5.65
N GLN A 80 -21.28 12.89 4.58
CA GLN A 80 -21.92 12.84 3.25
C GLN A 80 -22.08 11.42 2.71
N ASP A 81 -21.07 10.58 2.92
CA ASP A 81 -21.13 9.16 2.55
C ASP A 81 -22.20 8.42 3.35
N GLN A 82 -22.26 8.62 4.67
CA GLN A 82 -23.27 7.98 5.51
C GLN A 82 -24.68 8.44 5.16
N GLU A 83 -24.91 9.74 4.96
CA GLU A 83 -26.20 10.29 4.56
C GLU A 83 -26.68 9.69 3.24
N LYS A 84 -25.84 9.66 2.20
CA LYS A 84 -26.20 9.06 0.91
C LYS A 84 -26.49 7.57 1.05
N TRP A 85 -25.68 6.84 1.81
CA TRP A 85 -25.86 5.39 1.96
C TRP A 85 -27.13 5.03 2.74
N LEU A 86 -27.51 5.85 3.74
CA LEU A 86 -28.78 5.69 4.44
C LEU A 86 -29.97 5.98 3.52
N ASN A 87 -29.92 7.07 2.76
CA ASN A 87 -30.98 7.43 1.81
C ASN A 87 -31.13 6.42 0.66
N SER A 88 -30.03 5.78 0.24
CA SER A 88 -30.06 4.75 -0.81
C SER A 88 -30.65 3.39 -0.38
N LYS A 89 -30.92 3.21 0.92
CA LYS A 89 -31.53 1.99 1.48
C LYS A 89 -33.05 2.13 1.71
N SER A 90 -33.60 3.33 1.50
CA SER A 90 -35.03 3.61 1.65
C SER A 90 -35.82 3.32 0.38
#